data_AF-A0A2J8QPV9-F1
#
_entry.id   AF-A0A2J8QPV9-F1
#
_cell.length_a   1.000
_cell.length_b   1.000
_cell.length_c   1.000
_cell.angle_alpha   90.00
_cell.angle_beta   90.00
_cell.angle_gamma   90.00
#
_symmetry.space_group_name_H-M   'P 1'
#
loop_
_entity.id
_entity.type
_entity.pdbx_description
1 polymer ?
#
loop_
_entity_poly.entity_id
_entity_poly.type
_entity_poly.pdbx_seq_one_letter_code
_entity_poly.pdbx_strand_id
1 'polypeptide(L)' 'MNDVKLAVLGGEGTGKSALTVRFLTKRFIGEYASNFESIYKKHLCLERKQLNLEIYDPCSQH' A
#
# COMPACT_ATOMS: atom_id res chain seq x y z
N MET A 1 8.04 -18.44 6.33
CA MET A 1 7.31 -17.75 5.24
C MET A 1 8.08 -16.46 4.96
N ASN A 2 8.22 -16.05 3.70
CA ASN A 2 8.97 -14.84 3.38
C ASN A 2 8.04 -13.64 3.58
N ASP A 3 8.28 -12.89 4.65
CA ASP A 3 7.55 -11.67 4.97
C ASP A 3 8.34 -10.48 4.41
N VAL A 4 7.66 -9.67 3.59
CA VAL A 4 8.25 -8.45 3.00
C VAL A 4 7.53 -7.26 3.59
N LYS A 5 8.30 -6.32 4.14
CA LYS A 5 7.80 -5.02 4.60
C LYS A 5 8.21 -3.96 3.58
N LEU A 6 7.24 -3.15 3.15
CA LEU A 6 7.41 -2.13 2.12
C LEU A 6 6.77 -0.82 2.60
N ALA A 7 7.47 0.30 2.43
CA ALA A 7 6.91 1.63 2.66
C ALA A 7 6.75 2.35 1.33
N VAL A 8 5.65 3.09 1.17
CA VAL A 8 5.38 3.91 -0.02
C VAL A 8 5.58 5.38 0.36
N LEU A 9 6.65 5.99 -0.11
CA LEU A 9 7.06 7.36 0.25
C LEU A 9 7.05 8.30 -0.96
N GLY A 10 6.93 9.60 -0.71
CA GLY A 10 6.91 10.62 -1.75
C GLY A 10 6.13 11.87 -1.33
N GLY A 11 6.22 12.94 -2.13
CA GLY A 11 5.61 14.23 -1.86
C GLY A 11 4.07 14.20 -1.74
N GLU A 12 3.50 15.28 -1.21
CA GLU A 12 2.05 15.45 -1.08
C GLU A 12 1.35 15.36 -2.45
N GLY A 13 0.15 14.78 -2.48
CA GLY A 13 -0.68 14.71 -3.70
C GLY A 13 -0.15 13.79 -4.81
N THR A 14 0.97 13.10 -4.63
CA THR A 14 1.58 12.23 -5.66
C THR A 14 0.85 10.90 -5.90
N GLY A 15 -0.21 10.60 -5.15
CA GLY A 15 -1.06 9.42 -5.36
C GLY A 15 -0.57 8.13 -4.72
N LYS A 16 0.24 8.19 -3.66
CA LYS A 16 0.75 7.02 -2.90
C LYS A 16 -0.37 6.08 -2.43
N SER A 17 -1.34 6.63 -1.69
CA SER A 17 -2.50 5.88 -1.23
C SER A 17 -3.34 5.34 -2.40
N ALA A 18 -3.45 6.10 -3.49
CA ALA A 18 -4.15 5.65 -4.68
C ALA A 18 -3.46 4.43 -5.32
N LEU A 19 -2.13 4.43 -5.42
CA LEU A 19 -1.34 3.31 -5.90
C LEU A 19 -1.48 2.09 -4.99
N THR A 20 -1.34 2.28 -3.68
CA THR A 20 -1.49 1.21 -2.68
C THR A 20 -2.87 0.57 -2.76
N VAL A 21 -3.94 1.37 -2.70
CA VAL A 21 -5.32 0.88 -2.77
C VAL A 21 -5.61 0.23 -4.11
N ARG A 22 -5.12 0.77 -5.23
CA ARG A 22 -5.28 0.15 -6.56
C ARG A 22 -4.60 -1.21 -6.63
N PHE A 23 -3.41 -1.34 -6.05
CA PHE A 23 -2.70 -2.62 -5.99
C PHE A 23 -3.46 -3.68 -5.17
N LEU A 24 -4.06 -3.26 -4.04
CA LEU A 24 -4.83 -4.14 -3.15
C LEU A 24 -6.19 -4.54 -3.74
N THR A 25 -6.95 -3.57 -4.23
CA THR A 25 -8.36 -3.74 -4.59
C THR A 25 -8.60 -3.98 -6.08
N LYS A 26 -7.59 -3.72 -6.93
CA LYS A 26 -7.71 -3.68 -8.40
C LYS A 26 -8.73 -2.65 -8.92
N ARG A 27 -9.12 -1.68 -8.09
CA ARG A 27 -10.05 -0.59 -8.43
C ARG A 27 -9.41 0.77 -8.18
N PHE A 28 -9.84 1.78 -8.94
CA PHE A 28 -9.50 3.16 -8.67
C PHE A 28 -10.64 3.75 -7.85
N ILE A 29 -10.32 4.35 -6.71
CA ILE A 29 -11.28 4.91 -5.77
C ILE A 29 -11.03 6.42 -5.80
N GLY A 30 -12.09 7.23 -5.92
CA GLY A 30 -11.91 8.69 -6.05
C GLY A 30 -11.56 9.39 -4.74
N GLU A 31 -11.86 8.75 -3.60
CA GLU A 31 -11.76 9.34 -2.27
C GLU A 31 -10.79 8.51 -1.41
N TYR A 32 -9.83 9.20 -0.79
CA TYR A 32 -8.83 8.59 0.07
C TYR A 32 -8.71 9.37 1.38
N ALA A 33 -8.68 8.66 2.50
CA ALA A 33 -8.49 9.24 3.82
C ALA A 33 -7.01 9.63 4.03
N SER A 34 -6.60 10.73 3.41
CA SER A 34 -5.19 11.16 3.30
C SER A 34 -4.55 11.64 4.62
N ASN A 35 -5.35 11.70 5.68
CA ASN A 35 -5.00 12.17 7.02
C ASN A 35 -4.67 11.04 8.00
N PHE A 36 -4.71 9.78 7.57
CA PHE A 36 -4.36 8.64 8.41
C PHE A 36 -3.19 7.86 7.79
N GLU A 37 -2.30 7.38 8.65
CA GLU A 37 -1.37 6.33 8.27
C GLU A 37 -2.07 4.98 8.26
N SER A 38 -1.63 4.08 7.38
CA SER A 38 -2.24 2.76 7.22
C SER A 38 -1.19 1.68 6.99
N ILE A 39 -1.44 0.50 7.57
CA ILE A 39 -0.68 -0.72 7.27
C ILE A 39 -1.63 -1.73 6.63
N TYR A 40 -1.31 -2.15 5.42
CA TYR A 40 -2.07 -3.14 4.66
C TYR A 40 -1.32 -4.45 4.57
N LYS A 41 -2.05 -5.57 4.67
CA LYS A 41 -1.49 -6.91 4.50
C LYS A 41 -2.07 -7.58 3.28
N LYS A 42 -1.22 -8.23 2.49
CA LYS A 42 -1.64 -8.99 1.30
C LYS A 42 -0.81 -10.26 1.14
N HIS A 43 -1.51 -11.38 1.02
CA HIS A 43 -0.93 -12.63 0.58
C HIS A 43 -0.85 -12.64 -0.95
N LEU A 44 0.30 -13.01 -1.50
CA LEU A 44 0.46 -13.12 -2.94
C LEU A 44 1.43 -14.23 -3.33
N CYS A 45 1.27 -14.73 -4.55
CA CYS A 45 2.14 -15.73 -5.15
C CYS A 45 2.97 -15.07 -6.26
N LEU A 46 4.29 -15.03 -6.07
CA LEU A 46 5.26 -14.57 -7.07
C LEU A 46 6.19 -15.72 -7.40
N GLU A 47 6.34 -16.03 -8.69
CA GLU A 47 7.23 -17.11 -9.16
C GLU A 47 7.01 -18.45 -8.43
N ARG A 48 5.74 -18.80 -8.17
CA ARG A 48 5.30 -19.99 -7.41
C ARG A 48 5.70 -20.00 -5.92
N LYS A 49 6.19 -18.90 -5.38
CA LYS A 49 6.47 -18.70 -3.95
C LYS A 49 5.36 -17.88 -3.30
N GLN A 50 4.82 -18.38 -2.19
CA GLN A 50 3.87 -17.64 -1.35
C GLN A 50 4.63 -16.63 -0.50
N LEU A 51 4.14 -15.39 -0.47
CA LEU A 51 4.70 -14.33 0.37
C LEU A 51 3.61 -13.53 1.08
N ASN A 52 3.97 -12.99 2.23
CA ASN A 52 3.15 -12.06 2.98
C ASN A 52 3.76 -10.67 2.79
N LEU A 53 3.01 -9.76 2.18
CA LEU A 53 3.41 -8.38 2.00
C LEU A 53 2.72 -7.50 3.03
N GLU A 54 3.50 -6.70 3.75
CA GLU A 54 3.04 -5.63 4.62
C GLU A 54 3.43 -4.29 3.99
N ILE A 55 2.42 -3.47 3.65
CA ILE A 55 2.60 -2.17 3.02
C ILE A 55 2.27 -1.09 4.04
N TYR A 56 3.24 -0.23 4.32
CA TYR A 56 3.05 0.99 5.09
C TYR A 56 2.80 2.18 4.15
N ASP A 57 1.65 2.81 4.30
CA ASP A 57 1.24 4.05 3.63
C ASP A 57 1.15 5.15 4.69
N PRO A 58 2.22 5.95 4.91
CA PRO A 58 2.23 7.01 5.89
C PRO A 58 1.34 8.19 5.48
N CYS A 59 0.76 8.84 6.48
CA CYS A 59 0.10 10.13 6.29
C CYS A 59 1.12 11.15 5.76
N SER A 60 0.71 11.97 4.79
CA SER A 60 1.56 13.03 4.23
C SER A 60 1.38 14.37 4.94
N GLN A 61 0.39 14.49 5.83
CA GLN A 61 0.12 15.69 6.61
C GLN A 61 0.96 15.66 7.88
N HIS A 62 1.95 16.55 7.94
CA HIS A 62 2.72 16.91 9.14
C HIS A 62 2.69 18.42 9.33
#